data_AF-A0A512BQG1-F1
#
_entry.id   AF-A0A512BQG1-F1
#
_cell.length_a   1.000
_cell.length_b   1.000
_cell.length_c   1.000
_cell.angle_alpha   90.00
_cell.angle_beta   90.00
_cell.angle_gamma   90.00
#
_symmetry.space_group_name_H-M   'P 1'
#
loop_
_entity.id
_entity.type
_entity.pdbx_description
1 polymer ?
#
loop_
_entity_poly.entity_id
_entity_poly.type
_entity_poly.pdbx_seq_one_letter_code
_entity_poly.pdbx_strand_id
1 'polypeptide(L)'
;MDAFIPAIEEVAQAIMAGEDAEQAIADIAQEHELPAVALRNRALRALGPFDTYKERQARSKKEREQTAMRRDPVLAGASFVAQVSNLSPKLSPEEREAEIQRLAAEFDVDPRAHRDAIERLRRKF
;
A
#
# COMPACT_ATOMS: atom_id res chain seq x y z
N MET A 1 1.83 -19.79 24.87
CA MET A 1 1.56 -18.65 23.96
C MET A 1 0.13 -18.19 24.20
N ASP A 2 -0.17 -16.91 24.02
CA ASP A 2 -1.54 -16.42 24.12
C ASP A 2 -2.31 -16.85 22.86
N ALA A 3 -3.31 -17.73 23.02
CA ALA A 3 -4.12 -18.26 21.93
C ALA A 3 -4.90 -17.18 21.16
N PHE A 4 -5.08 -16.00 21.77
CA PHE A 4 -5.68 -14.86 21.08
C PHE A 4 -4.76 -14.22 20.02
N ILE A 5 -3.44 -14.38 20.11
CA ILE A 5 -2.52 -13.77 19.14
C ILE A 5 -2.77 -14.31 17.72
N PRO A 6 -2.71 -15.62 17.45
CA PRO A 6 -2.99 -16.15 16.12
C PRO A 6 -4.42 -15.83 15.66
N ALA A 7 -5.41 -15.95 16.55
CA ALA A 7 -6.80 -15.59 16.23
C ALA A 7 -6.98 -14.11 15.83
N ILE A 8 -6.25 -13.18 16.46
CA ILE A 8 -6.29 -11.75 16.08
C ILE A 8 -5.63 -11.53 14.71
N GLU A 9 -4.57 -12.27 14.39
CA GLU A 9 -3.92 -12.20 13.07
C GLU A 9 -4.85 -12.71 11.96
N GLU A 10 -5.59 -13.78 12.20
CA GLU A 10 -6.60 -14.31 11.27
C GLU A 10 -7.76 -13.32 11.10
N VAL A 11 -8.24 -12.69 12.18
CA VAL A 11 -9.26 -11.62 12.09
C VAL A 11 -8.75 -10.46 11.22
N ALA A 12 -7.48 -10.07 11.37
CA ALA A 12 -6.90 -9.03 10.53
C ALA A 12 -6.87 -9.43 9.04
N GLN A 13 -6.57 -10.70 8.74
CA GLN A 13 -6.56 -11.22 7.36
C GLN A 13 -7.97 -11.24 6.76
N ALA A 14 -8.97 -11.72 7.49
CA ALA A 14 -10.37 -11.74 7.06
C ALA A 14 -10.89 -10.33 6.77
N ILE A 15 -10.61 -9.38 7.68
CA ILE A 15 -10.96 -7.97 7.45
C ILE A 15 -10.29 -7.47 6.19
N MET A 16 -8.99 -7.72 5.97
CA MET A 16 -8.28 -7.30 4.76
C MET A 16 -8.85 -7.93 3.48
N ALA A 17 -9.29 -9.19 3.53
CA ALA A 17 -9.97 -9.88 2.45
C ALA A 17 -11.36 -9.29 2.13
N GLY A 18 -11.93 -8.49 3.03
CA GLY A 18 -13.25 -7.87 2.86
C GLY A 18 -14.40 -8.70 3.40
N GLU A 19 -14.09 -9.66 4.27
CA GLU A 19 -15.08 -10.40 5.02
C GLU A 19 -15.72 -9.49 6.08
N ASP A 20 -16.94 -9.83 6.48
CA ASP A 20 -17.62 -9.17 7.58
C ASP A 20 -16.89 -9.44 8.89
N ALA A 21 -16.53 -8.39 9.62
CA ALA A 21 -15.69 -8.51 10.80
C ALA A 21 -16.37 -9.27 11.94
N GLU A 22 -17.68 -9.12 12.13
CA GLU A 22 -18.40 -9.78 13.22
C GLU A 22 -18.59 -11.28 12.90
N GLN A 23 -18.87 -11.62 11.64
CA GLN A 23 -18.94 -13.00 11.17
C GLN A 23 -17.57 -13.69 11.27
N ALA A 24 -16.51 -13.06 10.77
CA ALA A 24 -15.16 -13.62 10.83
C ALA A 24 -14.69 -13.84 12.28
N ILE A 25 -15.01 -12.91 13.20
CA ILE A 25 -14.71 -13.08 14.62
C ILE A 25 -15.47 -14.26 15.22
N ALA A 26 -16.73 -14.48 14.85
CA ALA A 26 -17.50 -15.61 15.35
C ALA A 26 -16.91 -16.95 14.88
N ASP A 27 -16.57 -17.05 13.58
CA ASP A 27 -16.03 -18.26 12.97
C ASP A 27 -14.63 -18.59 13.53
N ILE A 28 -13.74 -17.59 13.62
CA ILE A 28 -12.39 -17.75 14.18
C ILE A 28 -12.45 -18.04 15.69
N ALA A 29 -13.36 -17.40 16.42
CA ALA A 29 -13.54 -17.72 17.84
C ALA A 29 -13.98 -19.18 18.04
N GLN A 30 -14.82 -19.71 17.15
CA GLN A 30 -15.23 -21.11 17.20
C GLN A 30 -14.07 -22.05 16.86
N GLU A 31 -13.29 -21.75 15.82
CA GLU A 31 -12.15 -22.57 15.39
C GLU A 31 -11.05 -22.65 16.46
N HIS A 32 -10.78 -21.54 17.14
CA HIS A 32 -9.76 -21.46 18.19
C HIS A 32 -10.28 -21.79 19.60
N GLU A 33 -11.54 -22.20 19.72
CA GLU A 33 -12.22 -22.45 21.01
C GLU A 33 -12.15 -21.25 21.98
N LEU A 34 -12.21 -20.02 21.43
CA LEU A 34 -12.12 -18.78 22.18
C LEU A 34 -13.51 -18.14 22.40
N PRO A 35 -13.69 -17.35 23.48
CA PRO A 35 -14.90 -16.55 23.63
C PRO A 35 -14.95 -15.42 22.58
N ALA A 36 -15.95 -15.45 21.70
CA ALA A 36 -16.10 -14.47 20.60
C ALA A 36 -16.06 -13.01 21.08
N VAL A 37 -16.74 -12.69 22.18
CA VAL A 37 -16.74 -11.34 22.77
C VAL A 37 -15.34 -10.93 23.26
N ALA A 38 -14.57 -11.87 23.81
CA ALA A 38 -13.20 -11.60 24.25
C ALA A 38 -12.27 -11.38 23.05
N LEU A 39 -12.42 -12.18 21.98
CA LEU A 39 -11.65 -12.03 20.75
C LEU A 39 -11.95 -10.68 20.11
N ARG A 40 -13.23 -10.30 19.98
CA ARG A 40 -13.68 -8.99 19.48
C ARG A 40 -13.02 -7.84 20.22
N ASN A 41 -13.10 -7.84 21.55
CA ASN A 41 -12.55 -6.75 22.36
C ASN A 41 -11.02 -6.64 22.24
N ARG A 42 -10.33 -7.79 22.15
CA ARG A 42 -8.87 -7.80 21.97
C ARG A 42 -8.48 -7.38 20.56
N ALA A 43 -9.19 -7.85 19.54
CA ALA A 43 -9.00 -7.45 18.15
C ALA A 43 -9.25 -5.94 17.98
N LEU A 44 -10.31 -5.37 18.57
CA LEU A 44 -10.55 -3.92 18.56
C LEU A 44 -9.43 -3.13 19.23
N ARG A 45 -8.84 -3.64 20.32
CA ARG A 45 -7.70 -2.99 20.98
C ARG A 45 -6.41 -3.07 20.15
N ALA A 46 -6.18 -4.19 19.48
CA ALA A 46 -4.97 -4.44 18.71
C ALA A 46 -4.99 -3.78 17.32
N LEU A 47 -6.13 -3.87 16.63
CA LEU A 47 -6.32 -3.43 15.25
C LEU A 47 -6.98 -2.04 15.15
N GLY A 48 -7.64 -1.61 16.22
CA GLY A 48 -8.54 -0.45 16.21
C GLY A 48 -9.90 -0.76 15.57
N PRO A 49 -10.73 0.26 15.27
CA PRO A 49 -12.01 0.08 14.60
C PRO A 49 -11.87 -0.64 13.26
N PHE A 50 -12.68 -1.68 13.02
CA PHE A 50 -12.61 -2.55 11.84
C PHE A 50 -13.00 -1.84 10.54
N ASP A 51 -14.03 -0.98 10.59
CA ASP A 51 -14.52 -0.23 9.42
C ASP A 51 -13.43 0.61 8.75
N THR A 52 -12.51 1.14 9.55
CA THR A 52 -11.40 2.00 9.08
C THR A 52 -10.07 1.25 9.02
N TYR A 53 -10.04 -0.04 9.35
CA TYR A 53 -8.79 -0.81 9.44
C TYR A 53 -8.08 -0.88 8.08
N LYS A 54 -8.82 -1.22 7.00
CA LYS A 54 -8.26 -1.27 5.64
C LYS A 54 -7.65 0.06 5.21
N GLU A 55 -8.38 1.15 5.41
CA GLU A 55 -7.93 2.49 5.04
C GLU A 55 -6.68 2.91 5.84
N ARG A 56 -6.66 2.61 7.15
CA ARG A 56 -5.47 2.86 7.98
C ARG A 56 -4.26 2.05 7.54
N GLN A 57 -4.44 0.78 7.16
CA GLN A 57 -3.34 -0.04 6.63
C GLN A 57 -2.83 0.48 5.30
N ALA A 58 -3.74 0.84 4.38
CA ALA A 58 -3.37 1.43 3.10
C ALA A 58 -2.60 2.75 3.29
N ARG A 59 -3.06 3.61 4.21
CA ARG A 59 -2.37 4.87 4.54
C ARG A 59 -1.01 4.63 5.16
N SER A 60 -0.90 3.71 6.12
CA SER A 60 0.38 3.38 6.76
C SER A 60 1.38 2.80 5.76
N LYS A 61 0.92 1.94 4.83
CA LYS A 61 1.76 1.42 3.75
C LYS A 61 2.27 2.57 2.86
N LYS A 62 1.39 3.47 2.43
CA LYS A 62 1.78 4.65 1.63
C LYS A 62 2.76 5.56 2.36
N GLU A 63 2.55 5.81 3.65
CA GLU A 63 3.47 6.59 4.50
C GLU A 63 4.84 5.91 4.62
N ARG A 64 4.89 4.58 4.77
CA ARG A 64 6.14 3.80 4.81
C ARG A 64 6.87 3.83 3.47
N GLU A 65 6.15 3.67 2.36
CA GLU A 65 6.71 3.77 1.01
C GLU A 65 7.30 5.15 0.76
N GLN A 66 6.57 6.23 1.09
CA GLN A 66 7.09 7.60 0.99
C GLN A 66 8.31 7.83 1.88
N THR A 67 8.32 7.26 3.09
CA THR A 67 9.47 7.37 4.00
C THR A 67 10.69 6.60 3.47
N ALA A 68 10.48 5.42 2.88
CA ALA A 68 11.54 4.65 2.24
C ALA A 68 12.11 5.37 1.02
N MET A 69 11.24 5.93 0.17
CA MET A 69 11.64 6.73 -0.99
C MET A 69 12.46 7.98 -0.59
N ARG A 70 12.06 8.68 0.48
CA ARG A 70 12.84 9.82 1.01
C ARG A 70 14.21 9.45 1.56
N ARG A 71 14.40 8.20 1.99
CA ARG A 71 15.65 7.72 2.59
C ARG A 71 16.58 7.08 1.56
N ASP A 72 16.06 6.61 0.42
CA ASP A 72 16.81 5.93 -0.62
C ASP A 72 16.59 6.60 -2.00
N PRO A 73 17.56 7.42 -2.45
CA PRO A 73 17.51 8.08 -3.76
C PRO A 73 17.43 7.11 -4.94
N VAL A 74 17.97 5.89 -4.79
CA VAL A 74 17.93 4.87 -5.85
C VAL A 74 16.53 4.30 -5.98
N LEU A 75 15.87 4.03 -4.85
CA LEU A 75 14.48 3.57 -4.83
C LEU A 75 13.51 4.64 -5.37
N ALA A 76 13.73 5.91 -5.03
CA ALA A 76 12.97 7.03 -5.57
C ALA A 76 13.13 7.13 -7.10
N GLY A 77 14.36 7.06 -7.60
CA GLY A 77 14.65 7.06 -9.04
C GLY A 77 14.04 5.86 -9.79
N ALA A 78 14.12 4.66 -9.21
CA ALA A 78 13.51 3.45 -9.80
C ALA A 78 11.98 3.55 -9.85
N SER A 79 11.36 4.04 -8.78
CA SER A 79 9.90 4.22 -8.70
C SER A 79 9.40 5.30 -9.67
N PHE A 80 10.15 6.39 -9.81
CA PHE A 80 9.89 7.42 -10.81
C PHE A 80 9.91 6.84 -12.23
N VAL A 81 10.97 6.12 -12.62
CA VAL A 81 11.07 5.52 -13.96
C VAL A 81 9.95 4.51 -14.20
N ALA A 82 9.57 3.73 -13.18
CA ALA A 82 8.44 2.81 -13.28
C ALA A 82 7.12 3.53 -13.56
N GLN A 83 6.83 4.64 -12.86
CA GLN A 83 5.62 5.43 -13.13
C GLN A 83 5.65 6.11 -14.50
N VAL A 84 6.81 6.61 -14.93
CA VAL A 84 6.97 7.16 -16.30
C VAL A 84 6.70 6.09 -17.37
N SER A 85 7.01 4.83 -17.10
CA SER A 85 6.72 3.70 -18.00
C SER A 85 5.24 3.33 -18.08
N ASN A 86 4.46 3.66 -17.04
CA ASN A 86 3.02 3.44 -16.97
C ASN A 86 2.19 4.57 -17.59
N LEU A 87 2.84 5.65 -18.04
CA LEU A 87 2.15 6.75 -18.72
C LEU A 87 1.45 6.25 -19.98
N SER A 88 0.25 6.76 -20.23
CA SER A 88 -0.53 6.39 -21.40
C SER A 88 0.22 6.73 -22.69
N PRO A 89 0.33 5.80 -23.66
CA PRO A 89 0.97 6.07 -24.94
C PRO A 89 0.18 7.05 -25.81
N LYS A 90 -1.06 7.36 -25.44
CA LYS A 90 -1.95 8.30 -26.15
C LYS A 90 -1.71 9.77 -25.76
N LEU A 91 -0.89 10.04 -24.74
CA LEU A 91 -0.57 11.41 -24.34
C LEU A 91 0.21 12.10 -25.45
N SER A 92 -0.11 13.37 -25.70
CA SER A 92 0.72 14.21 -26.55
C SER A 92 2.11 14.42 -25.91
N PRO A 93 3.13 14.81 -26.69
CA PRO A 93 4.46 15.08 -26.16
C PRO A 93 4.46 16.10 -25.01
N GLU A 94 3.63 17.14 -25.10
CA GLU A 94 3.52 18.19 -24.09
C GLU A 94 2.86 17.70 -22.80
N GLU A 95 1.75 16.95 -22.91
CA GLU A 95 1.08 16.34 -21.74
C GLU A 95 1.99 15.32 -21.06
N ARG A 96 2.74 14.55 -21.84
CA ARG A 96 3.68 13.58 -21.30
C ARG A 96 4.82 14.26 -20.56
N GLU A 97 5.37 15.35 -21.08
CA GLU A 97 6.42 16.11 -20.41
C GLU A 97 5.92 16.77 -19.12
N ALA A 98 4.70 17.33 -19.13
CA ALA A 98 4.05 17.85 -17.93
C ALA A 98 3.88 16.77 -16.86
N GLU A 99 3.45 15.55 -17.23
CA GLU A 99 3.27 14.46 -16.28
C GLU A 99 4.61 13.91 -15.76
N ILE A 100 5.66 13.87 -16.60
CA ILE A 100 7.02 13.53 -16.16
C ILE A 100 7.53 14.53 -15.12
N GLN A 101 7.32 15.84 -15.32
CA GLN A 101 7.71 16.87 -14.35
C GLN A 101 6.92 16.75 -13.04
N ARG A 102 5.62 16.45 -13.14
CA ARG A 102 4.78 16.19 -11.97
C ARG A 102 5.27 14.99 -11.15
N LEU A 103 5.57 13.88 -11.81
CA LEU A 103 6.11 12.68 -11.15
C LEU A 103 7.50 12.96 -10.55
N ALA A 104 8.34 13.72 -11.24
CA ALA A 104 9.65 14.09 -10.73
C ALA A 104 9.55 14.87 -9.40
N ALA A 105 8.60 15.82 -9.32
CA ALA A 105 8.32 16.55 -8.09
C ALA A 105 7.70 15.67 -6.99
N GLU A 106 6.89 14.67 -7.35
CA GLU A 106 6.30 13.72 -6.39
C GLU A 106 7.36 12.82 -5.73
N PHE A 107 8.34 12.36 -6.50
CA PHE A 107 9.42 11.49 -6.02
C PHE A 107 10.67 12.24 -5.54
N ASP A 108 10.70 13.57 -5.65
CA ASP A 108 11.86 14.42 -5.35
C ASP A 108 13.13 14.00 -6.12
N VAL A 109 12.98 13.76 -7.42
CA VAL A 109 14.06 13.32 -8.32
C VAL A 109 14.29 14.32 -9.45
N ASP A 110 15.53 14.42 -9.94
CA ASP A 110 15.84 15.20 -11.15
C ASP A 110 15.56 14.36 -12.41
N PRO A 111 14.57 14.74 -13.24
CA PRO A 111 14.24 14.00 -14.45
C PRO A 111 15.40 14.01 -15.47
N ARG A 112 16.30 15.00 -15.42
CA ARG A 112 17.49 15.07 -16.28
C ARG A 112 18.50 13.99 -15.94
N ALA A 113 18.65 13.65 -14.66
CA ALA A 113 19.51 12.55 -14.22
C ALA A 113 19.03 11.18 -14.72
N HIS A 114 17.75 11.08 -15.11
CA HIS A 114 17.12 9.85 -15.61
C HIS A 114 16.77 9.91 -17.11
N ARG A 115 17.27 10.91 -17.84
CA ARG A 115 16.93 11.16 -19.25
C ARG A 115 17.13 9.92 -20.14
N ASP A 116 18.24 9.21 -19.99
CA ASP A 116 18.53 8.02 -20.79
C ASP A 116 17.49 6.90 -20.58
N ALA A 117 17.01 6.73 -19.34
CA ALA A 117 15.98 5.76 -19.03
C ALA A 117 14.62 6.16 -19.64
N ILE A 118 14.26 7.44 -19.54
CA ILE A 118 13.03 8.00 -20.12
C ILE A 118 13.04 7.87 -21.65
N GLU A 119 14.17 8.19 -22.30
CA GLU A 119 14.32 8.08 -23.75
C GLU A 119 14.22 6.64 -24.24
N ARG A 120 14.78 5.67 -23.50
CA ARG A 120 14.61 4.24 -23.81
C ARG A 120 13.14 3.81 -23.74
N LEU A 121 12.39 4.28 -22.75
CA LEU A 121 10.96 3.99 -22.64
C LEU A 121 10.17 4.61 -23.80
N ARG A 122 10.53 5.82 -24.25
CA ARG A 122 9.91 6.46 -25.42
C ARG A 122 10.10 5.68 -26.72
N ARG A 123 11.22 4.97 -26.91
CA ARG A 123 11.47 4.19 -28.13
C ARG A 123 10.70 2.87 -28.19
N LYS A 124 10.12 2.42 -27.06
CA LYS A 124 9.43 1.14 -26.94
C LYS A 124 7.94 1.22 -27.31
N PHE A 125 7.37 2.42 -27.30
CA PHE A 125 5.98 2.73 -27.65
C PHE A 125 5.95 3.57 -28.94
#